data_AF-M6R4V3-F1
#
_entry.id   AF-M6R4V3-F1
#
_cell.length_a   1.000
_cell.length_b   1.000
_cell.length_c   1.000
_cell.angle_alpha   90.00
_cell.angle_beta   90.00
_cell.angle_gamma   90.00
#
_symmetry.space_group_name_H-M   'P 1'
#
loop_
_entity.id
_entity.type
_entity.pdbx_description
1 polymer ?
#
loop_
_entity_poly.entity_id
_entity_poly.type
_entity_poly.pdbx_seq_one_letter_code
_entity_poly.pdbx_strand_id
1 'polypeptide(L)'
;MLRDLDWVFKKTKDDREVFFCLDLTLDSEFQFRGKLANLLKILDTLPKGNPVIVLSQRKVRSIFKRKKLKHILLLGRIKMIPMISNRV
;
A
#
# COMPACT_ATOMS: atom_id res chain seq x y z
N MET A 1 -7.81 10.11 -5.52
CA MET A 1 -7.21 8.79 -5.24
C MET A 1 -6.17 8.82 -4.12
N LEU A 2 -4.98 9.44 -4.27
CA LEU A 2 -3.97 9.48 -3.18
C LEU A 2 -4.37 10.35 -1.97
N ARG A 3 -5.14 11.42 -2.19
CA ARG A 3 -5.73 12.24 -1.11
C ARG A 3 -6.76 11.45 -0.28
N ASP A 4 -7.49 10.53 -0.90
CA ASP A 4 -8.44 9.66 -0.21
C ASP A 4 -7.69 8.68 0.70
N LEU A 5 -6.53 8.18 0.24
CA LEU A 5 -5.66 7.33 1.03
C LEU A 5 -5.08 8.08 2.25
N ASP A 6 -4.68 9.33 2.08
CA ASP A 6 -4.23 10.20 3.18
C ASP A 6 -5.33 10.38 4.24
N TRP A 7 -6.56 10.63 3.80
CA TRP A 7 -7.70 10.74 4.68
C TRP A 7 -7.95 9.44 5.47
N VAL A 8 -7.87 8.27 4.83
CA VAL A 8 -8.01 6.97 5.50
C VAL A 8 -6.90 6.75 6.52
N PHE A 9 -5.65 7.06 6.18
CA PHE A 9 -4.50 6.92 7.10
C PHE A 9 -4.66 7.80 8.34
N LYS A 10 -5.04 9.07 8.15
CA LYS A 10 -5.32 10.01 9.24
C LYS A 10 -6.47 9.53 10.13
N LYS A 11 -7.60 9.14 9.52
CA LYS A 11 -8.78 8.66 10.25
C LYS A 11 -8.50 7.39 11.06
N THR A 12 -7.66 6.51 10.53
CA THR A 12 -7.33 5.24 11.18
C THR A 12 -6.10 5.31 12.09
N LYS A 13 -5.47 6.49 12.23
CA LYS A 13 -4.18 6.68 12.94
C LYS A 13 -3.14 5.66 12.49
N ASP A 14 -3.07 5.46 11.19
CA ASP A 14 -2.18 4.48 10.57
C ASP A 14 -0.86 5.13 10.18
N ASP A 15 0.24 4.63 10.74
CA ASP A 15 1.58 5.18 10.58
C ASP A 15 2.48 4.25 9.74
N ARG A 16 1.88 3.32 8.98
CA ARG A 16 2.63 2.41 8.11
C ARG A 16 3.38 3.16 7.00
N GLU A 17 4.53 2.62 6.63
CA GLU A 17 5.19 2.99 5.38
C GLU A 17 4.41 2.46 4.18
N VAL A 18 4.44 3.25 3.11
CA VAL A 18 3.89 2.92 1.81
C VAL A 18 5.04 2.68 0.84
N PHE A 19 4.83 1.74 -0.07
CA PHE A 19 5.69 1.56 -1.23
C PHE A 19 4.90 1.98 -2.46
N PHE A 20 5.48 2.85 -3.28
CA PHE A 20 4.85 3.44 -4.45
C PHE A 20 5.79 3.25 -5.63
N CYS A 21 5.25 2.78 -6.74
CA CYS A 21 5.97 2.65 -8.00
C CYS A 21 5.18 3.33 -9.11
N LEU A 22 5.88 3.98 -10.04
CA LEU A 22 5.34 4.36 -11.33
C LEU A 22 6.04 3.55 -12.40
N ASP A 23 5.28 3.14 -13.43
CA ASP A 23 5.83 2.61 -14.68
C ASP A 23 6.83 1.46 -14.47
N LEU A 24 6.45 0.51 -13.60
CA LEU A 24 7.24 -0.70 -13.35
C LEU A 24 7.67 -1.35 -14.67
N THR A 25 8.95 -1.74 -14.76
CA THR A 25 9.58 -2.37 -15.92
C THR A 25 9.79 -1.47 -17.15
N LEU A 26 9.52 -0.16 -17.04
CA LEU A 26 9.82 0.83 -18.07
C LEU A 26 11.04 1.68 -17.68
N ASP A 27 11.66 2.34 -18.66
CA ASP A 27 12.80 3.23 -18.41
C ASP A 27 12.43 4.46 -17.55
N SER A 28 11.13 4.79 -17.48
CA SER A 28 10.57 5.86 -16.62
C SER A 28 10.24 5.38 -15.20
N GLU A 29 10.69 4.18 -14.82
CA GLU A 29 10.37 3.60 -13.51
C GLU A 29 10.81 4.52 -12.37
N PHE A 30 9.86 4.82 -11.48
CA PHE A 30 10.12 5.57 -10.26
C PHE A 30 9.63 4.77 -9.07
N GLN A 31 10.47 4.64 -8.04
CA GLN A 31 10.11 3.97 -6.79
C GLN A 31 10.25 4.91 -5.59
N PHE A 32 9.27 4.87 -4.71
CA PHE A 32 9.27 5.58 -3.45
C PHE A 32 8.90 4.63 -2.31
N ARG A 33 9.65 4.72 -1.22
CA ARG A 33 9.35 4.04 0.04
C ARG A 33 9.40 5.02 1.19
N GLY A 34 8.35 5.09 1.98
CA GLY A 34 8.33 5.92 3.18
C GLY A 34 6.94 6.28 3.66
N LYS A 35 6.82 7.37 4.40
CA LYS A 35 5.52 7.87 4.89
C LYS A 35 4.70 8.44 3.74
N LEU A 36 3.40 8.16 3.74
CA LEU A 36 2.45 8.71 2.76
C LEU A 36 2.51 10.25 2.69
N ALA A 37 2.68 10.92 3.83
CA ALA A 37 2.84 12.37 3.89
C ALA A 37 4.03 12.90 3.08
N ASN A 38 5.12 12.12 2.99
CA ASN A 38 6.29 12.50 2.19
C ASN A 38 6.04 12.25 0.70
N LEU A 39 5.34 11.15 0.35
CA LEU A 39 4.92 10.89 -1.03
C LEU A 39 4.04 12.03 -1.57
N LEU A 40 3.10 12.52 -0.76
CA LEU A 40 2.19 13.60 -1.16
C LEU A 40 2.92 14.91 -1.48
N LYS A 41 4.07 15.18 -0.84
CA LYS A 41 4.87 16.39 -1.11
C LYS A 41 5.51 16.38 -2.50
N ILE A 42 5.89 15.20 -2.98
CA ILE A 42 6.56 15.03 -4.28
C ILE A 42 5.58 14.64 -5.39
N LEU A 43 4.31 14.38 -5.04
CA LEU A 43 3.33 13.84 -5.99
C LEU A 43 3.14 14.73 -7.22
N ASP A 44 3.11 16.05 -7.02
CA ASP A 44 2.91 17.02 -8.10
C ASP A 44 4.14 17.15 -9.02
N THR A 45 5.31 16.66 -8.60
CA THR A 45 6.54 16.66 -9.39
C THR A 45 6.77 15.35 -10.16
N LEU A 46 5.97 14.32 -9.88
CA LEU A 46 6.14 13.02 -10.53
C LEU A 46 5.57 13.02 -11.95
N PRO A 47 6.20 12.29 -12.88
CA PRO A 47 5.66 12.13 -14.22
C PRO A 47 4.30 11.44 -14.17
N LYS A 48 3.44 11.77 -15.14
CA LYS A 48 2.18 11.04 -15.34
C LYS A 48 2.52 9.65 -15.85
N GLY A 49 2.11 8.63 -15.11
CA GLY A 49 2.35 7.22 -15.45
C GLY A 49 1.30 6.33 -14.81
N ASN A 50 1.59 5.03 -14.75
CA ASN A 50 0.72 4.05 -14.11
C ASN A 50 1.17 3.75 -12.67
N PRO A 51 0.50 4.32 -11.64
CA PRO A 51 0.93 4.15 -10.27
C PRO A 51 0.51 2.80 -9.68
N VAL A 52 1.44 2.14 -9.00
CA VAL A 52 1.21 0.98 -8.15
C VAL A 52 1.53 1.37 -6.70
N ILE A 53 0.54 1.24 -5.82
CA ILE A 53 0.73 1.46 -4.37
C ILE A 53 0.64 0.12 -3.65
N VAL A 54 1.67 -0.21 -2.90
CA VAL A 54 1.72 -1.39 -2.02
C VAL A 54 1.74 -0.92 -0.58
N LEU A 55 0.79 -1.44 0.20
CA LEU A 55 0.69 -1.22 1.64
C LEU A 55 0.97 -2.54 2.35
N SER A 56 1.90 -2.52 3.30
CA SER A 56 2.12 -3.66 4.18
C SER A 56 0.83 -4.00 4.92
N GLN A 57 0.54 -5.27 5.22
CA GLN A 57 -0.64 -5.60 6.02
C GLN A 57 -0.59 -4.86 7.36
N ARG A 58 -1.74 -4.35 7.80
CA ARG A 58 -1.82 -3.70 9.10
C ARG A 58 -1.46 -4.76 10.13
N LYS A 59 -0.47 -4.49 10.99
CA LYS A 59 -0.23 -5.30 12.19
C LYS A 59 -1.44 -5.13 13.10
N VAL A 60 -2.50 -5.89 12.83
CA VAL A 60 -3.56 -6.10 13.80
C VAL A 60 -2.84 -6.82 14.95
N ARG A 61 -2.80 -6.23 16.14
CA ARG A 61 -2.51 -7.00 17.35
C ARG A 61 -3.55 -8.11 17.38
N SER A 62 -3.16 -9.27 16.90
CA SER A 62 -4.01 -10.45 16.77
C SER A 62 -4.37 -10.91 18.17
N ILE A 63 -5.48 -10.43 18.70
CA ILE A 63 -6.24 -11.15 19.71
C ILE A 63 -7.13 -12.11 18.91
N PHE A 64 -6.52 -13.18 18.38
CA PHE A 64 -7.25 -14.20 17.63
C PHE A 64 -8.13 -14.99 18.61
N LYS A 65 -9.33 -14.48 18.95
CA LYS A 65 -10.42 -15.35 19.38
C LYS A 65 -11.00 -15.97 18.11
N ARG A 66 -10.64 -17.23 17.84
CA ARG A 66 -11.30 -18.07 16.82
C ARG A 66 -12.81 -18.01 17.06
N LYS A 67 -13.55 -17.30 16.21
CA LYS A 67 -14.98 -17.55 16.00
C LYS A 67 -15.18 -17.92 14.54
N LYS A 68 -15.64 -19.15 14.31
CA LYS A 68 -16.09 -19.65 13.01
C LYS A 68 -17.15 -18.68 12.46
N LEU A 69 -16.86 -18.05 11.33
CA LEU A 69 -17.88 -17.37 10.53
C LEU A 69 -17.87 -18.00 9.14
N LYS A 70 -18.87 -18.87 8.93
CA LYS A 70 -19.40 -19.20 7.62
C LYS A 70 -20.02 -17.90 7.09
N HIS A 71 -19.56 -17.41 5.94
CA HIS A 71 -20.32 -16.72 4.89
C HIS A 71 -19.37 -15.86 4.03
N ILE A 72 -19.17 -16.34 2.80
CA ILE A 72 -19.04 -15.61 1.53
C ILE A 72 -18.18 -14.34 1.58
N LEU A 73 -16.93 -14.46 1.11
CA LEU A 73 -16.10 -13.33 0.72
C LEU A 73 -15.83 -13.40 -0.79
N LEU A 74 -16.78 -12.88 -1.57
CA LEU A 74 -16.54 -12.41 -2.93
C LEU A 74 -15.80 -11.06 -2.83
N LEU A 75 -14.49 -11.10 -2.62
CA LEU A 75 -13.62 -9.95 -2.91
C LEU A 75 -12.73 -10.33 -4.08
N GLY A 76 -13.14 -9.86 -5.26
CA GLY A 76 -12.43 -10.05 -6.51
C GLY A 76 -10.98 -9.57 -6.39
N ARG A 77 -10.06 -10.51 -6.66
CA ARG A 77 -8.79 -10.30 -7.37
C ARG A 77 -7.87 -9.17 -6.84
N ILE A 78 -7.69 -9.04 -5.54
CA ILE A 78 -6.45 -8.44 -5.02
C ILE A 78 -5.40 -9.56 -5.01
N LYS A 79 -4.60 -9.64 -6.07
CA LYS A 79 -3.47 -10.57 -6.14
C LYS A 79 -2.37 -10.05 -5.21
N MET A 80 -2.36 -10.52 -3.96
CA MET A 80 -1.28 -10.23 -3.02
C MET A 80 0.01 -10.89 -3.52
N ILE A 81 1.01 -10.08 -3.85
CA ILE A 81 2.36 -10.55 -4.16
C ILE A 81 3.15 -10.52 -2.84
N PRO A 82 3.62 -11.68 -2.31
CA PRO A 82 4.49 -11.69 -1.15
C PRO A 82 5.85 -11.07 -1.51
N MET A 83 6.23 -10.01 -0.80
CA MET A 83 7.55 -9.38 -0.94
C MET A 83 8.58 -10.25 -0.21
N ILE A 84 9.32 -11.07 -0.95
CA ILE A 84 10.45 -11.83 -0.46
C ILE A 84 11.63 -10.86 -0.30
N SER A 85 11.99 -10.55 0.94
CA SER A 85 13.19 -9.77 1.24
C SER A 85 14.37 -10.74 1.31
N ASN A 86 15.11 -10.90 0.21
CA ASN A 86 16.43 -11.50 0.27
C ASN A 86 17.42 -10.42 0.75
N ARG A 87 17.94 -10.59 1.97
CA ARG A 87 19.19 -9.96 2.36
C ARG A 87 20.32 -10.84 1.83
N VAL A 88 21.16 -10.26 0.97
CA VAL A 88 22.51 -10.74 0.68
C VAL A 88 23.46 -9.73 1.31
#